data_AF-A0A2M7F582-F1
#
_entry.id   AF-A0A2M7F582-F1
#
_cell.length_a   1.000
_cell.length_b   1.000
_cell.length_c   1.000
_cell.angle_alpha   90.00
_cell.angle_beta   90.00
_cell.angle_gamma   90.00
#
_symmetry.space_group_name_H-M   'P 1'
#
loop_
_entity.id
_entity.type
_entity.pdbx_description
1 polymer ?
#
loop_
_entity_poly.entity_id
_entity_poly.type
_entity_poly.pdbx_seq_one_letter_code
_entity_poly.pdbx_strand_id
1 'polypeptide(L)'
;IGLVSAAVSDHTQIDELASSLHRMGASISASSMRMDPISIPLIKAMAQGGTQTLTVAPEAGSQRLRNVINKTQTEEQMMRAVSLASELNMP
;
A
#
# COMPACT_ATOMS: atom_id res chain seq x y z
N ILE A 1 9.61 -2.39 -13.40
CA ILE A 1 9.29 -3.81 -13.11
C ILE A 1 7.88 -3.84 -12.53
N GLY A 2 6.97 -4.62 -13.12
CA GLY A 2 5.61 -4.78 -12.59
C GLY A 2 5.51 -6.01 -11.69
N LEU A 3 5.11 -5.82 -10.44
CA LEU A 3 4.77 -6.89 -9.51
C LEU A 3 3.29 -7.25 -9.67
N VAL A 4 3.00 -8.50 -10.03
CA VAL A 4 1.65 -8.95 -10.35
C VAL A 4 1.22 -10.05 -9.37
N SER A 5 0.13 -9.79 -8.65
CA SER A 5 -0.51 -10.70 -7.69
C SER A 5 -1.95 -10.25 -7.44
N ALA A 6 -2.78 -11.14 -6.87
CA ALA A 6 -4.08 -10.76 -6.30
C ALA A 6 -3.92 -9.69 -5.21
N ALA A 7 -2.85 -9.79 -4.42
CA ALA A 7 -2.38 -8.78 -3.50
C ALA A 7 -0.85 -8.95 -3.33
N VAL A 8 -0.09 -8.01 -3.86
CA VAL A 8 1.38 -8.06 -3.85
C VAL A 8 1.93 -7.93 -2.43
N SER A 9 1.26 -7.15 -1.58
CA SER A 9 1.59 -6.94 -0.17
C SER A 9 1.54 -8.20 0.71
N ASP A 10 0.94 -9.28 0.22
CA ASP A 10 0.75 -10.51 1.00
C ASP A 10 1.95 -11.43 0.96
N HIS A 11 2.86 -11.17 0.03
CA HIS A 11 4.09 -11.92 -0.07
C HIS A 11 4.94 -11.64 1.17
N THR A 12 5.30 -12.69 1.91
CA THR A 12 6.00 -12.59 3.21
C THR A 12 7.30 -11.80 3.14
N GLN A 13 7.96 -11.78 1.97
CA GLN A 13 9.20 -11.03 1.73
C GLN A 13 9.01 -9.76 0.89
N ILE A 14 7.80 -9.24 0.76
CA ILE A 14 7.53 -8.10 -0.14
C ILE A 14 8.38 -6.86 0.21
N ASP A 15 8.57 -6.60 1.50
CA ASP A 15 9.35 -5.47 1.99
C ASP A 15 10.83 -5.59 1.60
N GLU A 16 11.39 -6.80 1.73
CA GLU A 16 12.77 -7.12 1.37
C GLU A 16 12.97 -7.03 -0.14
N LEU A 17 12.02 -7.57 -0.91
CA LEU A 17 12.03 -7.51 -2.38
C LEU A 17 11.96 -6.06 -2.87
N ALA A 18 11.02 -5.27 -2.37
CA ALA A 18 10.86 -3.86 -2.74
C ALA A 18 12.13 -3.06 -2.41
N SER A 19 12.69 -3.25 -1.22
CA SER A 19 13.93 -2.58 -0.80
C SER A 19 15.14 -2.99 -1.66
N SER A 20 15.23 -4.26 -2.04
CA SER A 20 16.32 -4.77 -2.88
C SER A 20 16.22 -4.25 -4.31
N LEU A 21 15.03 -4.30 -4.91
CA LEU A 21 14.78 -3.74 -6.24
C LEU A 21 15.06 -2.23 -6.27
N HIS A 22 14.66 -1.51 -5.22
CA HIS A 22 14.98 -0.09 -5.07
C HIS A 22 16.50 0.15 -5.03
N ARG A 23 17.26 -0.60 -4.22
CA ARG A 23 18.74 -0.48 -4.17
C ARG A 23 19.41 -0.78 -5.51
N MET A 24 18.79 -1.60 -6.35
CA MET A 24 19.26 -1.88 -7.72
C MET A 24 18.91 -0.76 -8.71
N GLY A 25 18.24 0.32 -8.27
CA GLY A 25 17.80 1.41 -9.13
C GLY A 25 16.58 1.07 -9.99
N ALA A 26 15.85 0.00 -9.66
CA ALA A 26 14.68 -0.39 -10.42
C ALA A 26 13.44 0.41 -9.99
N SER A 27 12.76 1.02 -10.95
CA SER A 27 11.39 1.50 -10.75
C SER A 27 10.43 0.31 -10.69
N ILE A 28 9.59 0.26 -9.66
CA ILE A 28 8.61 -0.81 -9.47
C ILE A 28 7.17 -0.28 -9.48
N SER A 29 6.24 -1.10 -9.96
CA SER A 29 4.80 -0.89 -9.84
C SER A 29 4.14 -2.16 -9.30
N ALA A 30 2.97 -2.04 -8.66
CA ALA A 30 2.20 -3.16 -8.14
C ALA A 30 0.79 -3.15 -8.75
N SER A 31 0.28 -4.32 -9.15
CA SER A 31 -1.06 -4.46 -9.71
C SER A 31 -2.19 -4.32 -8.68
N SER A 32 -1.93 -4.71 -7.44
CA SER A 32 -2.89 -4.72 -6.33
C SER A 32 -2.16 -4.81 -4.98
N MET A 33 -2.68 -4.13 -3.96
CA MET A 33 -2.14 -4.15 -2.59
C MET A 33 -3.28 -4.14 -1.58
N ARG A 34 -3.10 -4.86 -0.47
CA ARG A 34 -3.94 -4.71 0.72
C ARG A 34 -3.47 -3.54 1.56
N MET A 35 -4.43 -2.95 2.25
CA MET A 35 -4.24 -1.84 3.17
C MET A 35 -3.87 -2.32 4.58
N ASP A 36 -4.14 -3.60 4.90
CA ASP A 36 -3.94 -4.17 6.23
C ASP A 36 -3.02 -5.40 6.23
N PRO A 37 -1.81 -5.28 6.82
CA PRO A 37 -1.09 -4.04 7.10
C PRO A 37 -0.52 -3.41 5.83
N ILE A 38 -0.38 -2.09 5.83
CA ILE A 38 0.24 -1.36 4.73
C ILE A 38 1.76 -1.58 4.73
N SER A 39 2.32 -1.98 3.58
CA SER A 39 3.77 -2.13 3.41
C SER A 39 4.41 -0.78 3.09
N ILE A 40 5.03 -0.16 4.10
CA ILE A 40 5.77 1.11 3.93
C ILE A 40 6.94 0.97 2.95
N PRO A 41 7.77 -0.09 2.99
CA PRO A 41 8.89 -0.23 2.06
C PRO A 41 8.44 -0.33 0.60
N LEU A 42 7.34 -1.07 0.34
CA LEU A 42 6.78 -1.19 -1.01
C LEU A 42 6.30 0.17 -1.54
N ILE A 43 5.55 0.92 -0.73
CA ILE A 43 5.03 2.23 -1.15
C ILE A 43 6.16 3.21 -1.42
N LYS A 44 7.19 3.27 -0.56
CA LYS A 44 8.35 4.14 -0.77
C LYS A 44 9.08 3.81 -2.07
N ALA A 45 9.32 2.52 -2.32
CA ALA A 45 9.97 2.07 -3.54
C ALA A 45 9.15 2.39 -4.81
N MET A 46 7.81 2.30 -4.73
CA MET A 46 6.92 2.69 -5.82
C MET A 46 6.92 4.20 -6.08
N ALA A 47 6.84 5.01 -5.02
CA ALA A 47 6.85 6.48 -5.11
C ALA A 47 8.15 7.01 -5.75
N GLN A 48 9.29 6.46 -5.37
CA GLN A 48 10.60 6.81 -5.95
C GLN A 48 10.75 6.36 -7.41
N GLY A 49 10.03 5.30 -7.81
CA GLY A 49 10.01 4.81 -9.19
C GLY A 49 9.16 5.62 -10.16
N GLY A 50 8.49 6.68 -9.69
CA GLY A 50 7.64 7.56 -10.51
C GLY A 50 6.22 7.04 -10.78
N THR A 51 5.85 5.90 -10.19
CA THR A 51 4.48 5.37 -10.29
C THR A 51 3.59 6.04 -9.24
N GLN A 52 2.42 6.53 -9.68
CA GLN A 52 1.92 7.84 -9.25
C GLN A 52 0.51 7.83 -8.64
N THR A 53 -0.03 6.71 -8.15
CA THR A 53 -1.39 6.73 -7.56
C THR A 53 -1.55 5.64 -6.52
N LEU A 54 -2.03 5.99 -5.33
CA LEU A 54 -2.42 5.03 -4.29
C LEU A 54 -3.93 5.10 -4.09
N THR A 55 -4.67 4.15 -4.67
CA THR A 55 -6.11 4.07 -4.44
C THR A 55 -6.40 3.45 -3.07
N VAL A 56 -6.90 4.26 -2.16
CA VAL A 56 -7.40 3.82 -0.85
C VAL A 56 -8.91 3.70 -0.92
N ALA A 57 -9.44 2.48 -0.77
CA ALA A 57 -10.87 2.24 -0.70
C ALA A 57 -11.29 1.97 0.75
N PRO A 58 -12.03 2.89 1.40
CA PRO A 58 -12.64 2.60 2.69
C PRO A 58 -13.85 1.68 2.48
N GLU A 59 -13.81 0.45 2.99
CA GLU A 59 -14.91 -0.51 2.76
C GLU A 59 -16.23 -0.10 3.43
N ALA A 60 -16.17 0.78 4.44
CA ALA A 60 -17.31 1.54 4.91
C ALA A 60 -16.85 2.87 5.55
N GLY A 61 -17.73 3.88 5.54
CA GLY A 61 -17.43 5.23 6.01
C GLY A 61 -17.37 5.45 7.52
N SER A 62 -17.57 4.40 8.34
CA SER A 62 -17.35 4.49 9.79
C SER A 62 -16.81 3.18 10.35
N GLN A 63 -16.06 3.26 11.45
CA GLN A 63 -15.57 2.06 12.14
C GLN A 63 -16.70 1.10 12.51
N ARG A 64 -17.83 1.62 12.99
CA ARG A 64 -19.00 0.82 13.35
C ARG A 64 -19.50 0.02 12.14
N LEU A 65 -19.62 0.65 10.97
CA LEU A 65 -20.07 -0.06 9.77
C LEU A 65 -19.06 -1.10 9.30
N ARG A 66 -17.76 -0.79 9.33
CA ARG A 66 -16.70 -1.76 9.00
C ARG A 66 -16.78 -2.99 9.91
N ASN A 67 -16.95 -2.80 11.22
CA ASN A 67 -17.14 -3.90 12.16
C ASN A 67 -18.37 -4.76 11.82
N VAL A 68 -19.50 -4.14 11.45
CA VAL A 68 -20.74 -4.85 11.09
C VAL A 68 -20.56 -5.74 9.84
N ILE A 69 -19.76 -5.31 8.87
CA ILE A 69 -19.46 -6.08 7.65
C ILE A 69 -18.19 -6.93 7.75
N ASN A 70 -17.67 -7.14 8.96
CA ASN A 70 -16.47 -7.92 9.24
C ASN A 70 -15.21 -7.42 8.51
N LYS A 71 -15.04 -6.10 8.43
CA LYS A 71 -13.86 -5.43 7.91
C LYS A 71 -12.96 -5.01 9.07
N THR A 72 -11.70 -5.43 8.99
CA THR A 72 -10.68 -5.35 10.05
C THR A 72 -9.94 -4.01 10.08
N GLN A 73 -10.10 -3.18 9.05
CA GLN A 73 -9.36 -1.93 8.94
C GLN A 73 -9.87 -0.89 9.93
N THR A 74 -8.94 -0.36 10.73
CA THR A 74 -9.23 0.69 11.71
C THR A 74 -9.21 2.07 11.07
N GLU A 75 -9.93 3.02 11.66
CA GLU A 75 -9.86 4.43 11.28
C GLU A 75 -8.42 4.95 11.32
N GLU A 76 -7.66 4.54 12.34
CA GLU A 76 -6.26 4.93 12.51
C GLU A 76 -5.36 4.39 11.39
N GLN A 77 -5.57 3.13 10.94
CA GLN A 77 -4.84 2.56 9.81
C GLN A 77 -5.13 3.32 8.51
N MET A 78 -6.40 3.70 8.31
CA MET A 78 -6.83 4.47 7.15
C MET A 78 -6.19 5.86 7.12
N MET A 79 -6.24 6.57 8.25
CA MET A 79 -5.62 7.89 8.39
C MET A 79 -4.10 7.84 8.18
N ARG A 80 -3.43 6.84 8.76
CA ARG A 80 -1.97 6.65 8.56
C ARG A 80 -1.59 6.50 7.10
N ALA A 81 -2.36 5.73 6.34
CA ALA A 81 -2.08 5.51 4.93
C ALA A 81 -2.35 6.76 4.07
N VAL A 82 -3.42 7.51 4.37
CA VAL A 82 -3.68 8.80 3.71
C VAL A 82 -2.55 9.79 4.00
N SER A 83 -2.09 9.87 5.25
CA SER A 83 -0.94 10.68 5.62
C SER A 83 0.31 10.27 4.86
N LEU A 84 0.60 8.96 4.78
CA LEU A 84 1.75 8.44 4.03
C LEU A 84 1.69 8.77 2.54
N ALA A 85 0.52 8.60 1.91
CA ALA A 85 0.33 8.93 0.50
C ALA A 85 0.58 10.42 0.24
N SER A 86 0.04 11.29 1.12
CA SER A 86 0.24 12.73 1.06
C SER A 86 1.71 13.11 1.24
N GLU A 87 2.44 12.49 2.17
CA GLU A 87 3.87 12.74 2.40
C GLU A 87 4.73 12.35 1.19
N LEU A 88 4.33 11.31 0.47
CA LEU A 88 5.03 10.79 -0.71
C LEU A 88 4.57 11.43 -2.03
N ASN A 89 3.70 12.45 -1.98
CA ASN A 89 3.10 13.10 -3.15
C ASN A 89 2.43 12.09 -4.11
N MET A 90 1.82 11.05 -3.55
CA MET A 90 1.01 10.09 -4.30
C MET A 90 -0.45 10.58 -4.30
N PRO A 91 -1.03 10.99 -5.45
CA PRO A 91 -2.44 11.29 -5.56
C PRO A 91 -3.34 10.06 -5.43
#